data_AF-A0A6P8XXV6-F1
#
_entry.id   AF-A0A6P8XXV6-F1
#
_cell.length_a   1.000
_cell.length_b   1.000
_cell.length_c   1.000
_cell.angle_alpha   90.00
_cell.angle_beta   90.00
_cell.angle_gamma   90.00
#
_symmetry.space_group_name_H-M   'P 1'
#
loop_
_entity.id
_entity.type
_entity.pdbx_description
1 polymer ?
#
loop_
_entity_poly.entity_id
_entity_poly.type
_entity_poly.pdbx_seq_one_letter_code
_entity_poly.pdbx_strand_id
1 'polypeptide(L)'
;MQLQPHRYEHYKTLLRDLLQSVTTLIRNYVNTLKSQTPNLITQANRLWELRQRQRLVMGVETTAANNLLTASNAVYQQIYQAIESLLEALDEIAKHIEDFERISNELREEAQQNCELPTLSHCTGWLLQTLSVLQTQAKYLELHTRSLHPAAIESTTAKQLQKDLQLVKEYELNICMGIAKAERQQLDILPPLAITI
;
A
#
# COMPACT_ATOMS: atom_id res chain seq x y z
N MET A 1 -22.90 -27.37 10.03
CA MET A 1 -21.60 -27.30 9.34
C MET A 1 -21.06 -28.73 9.26
N GLN A 2 -20.90 -29.32 8.06
CA GLN A 2 -20.39 -30.70 7.89
C GLN A 2 -18.85 -30.77 7.75
N LEU A 3 -18.13 -29.78 8.30
CA LEU A 3 -16.68 -29.77 8.30
C LEU A 3 -16.16 -30.58 9.50
N GLN A 4 -15.16 -31.45 9.29
CA GLN A 4 -14.53 -32.14 10.41
C GLN A 4 -13.89 -31.12 11.38
N PRO A 5 -14.04 -31.28 12.70
CA PRO A 5 -13.54 -30.30 13.68
C PRO A 5 -12.06 -29.95 13.52
N HIS A 6 -11.20 -30.93 13.20
CA HIS A 6 -9.78 -30.69 12.97
C HIS A 6 -9.49 -29.85 11.73
N ARG A 7 -10.27 -30.01 10.65
CA ARG A 7 -10.15 -29.17 9.45
C ARG A 7 -10.64 -27.75 9.73
N TYR A 8 -11.69 -27.62 10.54
CA TYR A 8 -12.21 -26.32 10.94
C TYR A 8 -11.19 -25.50 11.72
N GLU A 9 -10.59 -26.10 12.75
CA GLU A 9 -9.55 -25.46 13.55
C GLU A 9 -8.30 -25.13 12.72
N HIS A 10 -7.98 -25.98 11.73
CA HIS A 10 -6.90 -25.70 10.77
C HIS A 10 -7.17 -24.44 9.95
N TYR A 11 -8.33 -24.33 9.29
CA TYR A 11 -8.72 -23.12 8.54
C TYR A 11 -8.78 -21.88 9.45
N LYS A 12 -9.35 -22.02 10.64
CA LYS A 12 -9.44 -20.94 11.62
C LYS A 12 -8.05 -20.38 11.98
N THR A 13 -7.08 -21.26 12.22
CA THR A 13 -5.71 -20.88 12.56
C THR A 13 -5.02 -20.22 11.37
N LEU A 14 -5.09 -20.83 10.18
CA LEU A 14 -4.51 -20.26 8.96
C LEU A 14 -5.05 -18.88 8.62
N LEU A 15 -6.38 -18.71 8.64
CA LEU A 15 -7.01 -17.43 8.35
C LEU A 15 -6.66 -16.36 9.39
N ARG A 16 -6.52 -16.75 10.66
CA ARG A 16 -6.04 -15.86 11.73
C ARG A 16 -4.62 -15.37 11.46
N ASP A 17 -3.71 -16.30 11.17
CA ASP A 17 -2.30 -15.97 10.96
C ASP A 17 -2.13 -15.12 9.71
N LEU A 18 -2.84 -15.43 8.62
CA LEU A 18 -2.87 -14.64 7.40
C LEU A 18 -3.46 -13.24 7.64
N LEU A 19 -4.59 -13.13 8.35
CA LEU A 19 -5.19 -11.83 8.68
C LEU A 19 -4.24 -10.98 9.52
N GLN A 20 -3.56 -11.58 10.50
CA GLN A 20 -2.58 -10.88 11.33
C GLN A 20 -1.37 -10.42 10.52
N SER A 21 -0.84 -11.28 9.65
CA SER A 21 0.29 -10.94 8.77
C SER A 21 -0.06 -9.77 7.86
N VAL A 22 -1.15 -9.89 7.09
CA VAL A 22 -1.55 -8.84 6.13
C VAL A 22 -1.91 -7.53 6.83
N THR A 23 -2.56 -7.58 8.00
CA THR A 23 -2.87 -6.37 8.77
C THR A 23 -1.60 -5.65 9.23
N THR A 24 -0.57 -6.42 9.61
CA THR A 24 0.73 -5.88 10.00
C THR A 24 1.46 -5.25 8.81
N LEU A 25 1.43 -5.91 7.65
CA LEU A 25 2.00 -5.35 6.41
C LEU A 25 1.31 -4.06 5.99
N ILE A 26 -0.03 -4.02 5.99
CA ILE A 26 -0.81 -2.80 5.69
C ILE A 26 -0.46 -1.67 6.66
N ARG A 27 -0.36 -1.96 7.96
CA ARG A 27 0.05 -0.96 8.95
C ARG A 27 1.44 -0.41 8.68
N ASN A 28 2.41 -1.30 8.41
CA ASN A 28 3.78 -0.91 8.13
C ASN A 28 3.84 -0.04 6.88
N TYR A 29 3.15 -0.43 5.81
CA TYR A 29 3.02 0.37 4.60
C TYR A 29 2.50 1.78 4.88
N VAL A 30 1.38 1.91 5.58
CA VAL A 30 0.76 3.21 5.89
C VAL A 30 1.68 4.06 6.76
N ASN A 31 2.36 3.47 7.75
CA ASN A 31 3.32 4.18 8.59
C ASN A 31 4.56 4.64 7.81
N THR A 32 5.07 3.80 6.91
CA THR A 32 6.20 4.14 6.03
C THR A 32 5.80 5.28 5.10
N LEU A 33 4.65 5.19 4.43
CA LEU A 33 4.13 6.27 3.58
C LEU A 33 4.01 7.59 4.35
N LYS A 34 3.40 7.56 5.54
CA LYS A 34 3.23 8.76 6.39
C LYS A 34 4.56 9.37 6.83
N SER A 35 5.51 8.54 7.24
CA SER A 35 6.82 8.99 7.73
C SER A 35 7.72 9.51 6.60
N GLN A 36 7.64 8.93 5.40
CA GLN A 36 8.42 9.36 4.24
C GLN A 36 7.81 10.59 3.53
N THR A 37 6.50 10.80 3.63
CA THR A 37 5.79 11.88 2.92
C THR A 37 6.45 13.26 3.07
N PRO A 38 6.79 13.77 4.27
CA PRO A 38 7.42 15.08 4.41
C PRO A 38 8.77 15.19 3.70
N ASN A 39 9.57 14.13 3.75
CA ASN A 39 10.86 14.08 3.05
C ASN A 39 10.65 14.07 1.53
N LEU A 40 9.73 13.24 1.02
CA LEU A 40 9.45 13.15 -0.42
C LEU A 40 8.91 14.47 -0.99
N ILE A 41 8.05 15.18 -0.24
CA ILE A 41 7.61 16.54 -0.60
C ILE A 41 8.81 17.49 -0.70
N THR A 42 9.71 17.44 0.29
CA THR A 42 10.92 18.28 0.32
C THR A 42 11.83 17.99 -0.87
N GLN A 43 12.06 16.71 -1.18
CA GLN A 43 12.87 16.29 -2.33
C GLN A 43 12.22 16.71 -3.66
N ALA A 44 10.90 16.58 -3.81
CA ALA A 44 10.20 17.01 -5.02
C ALA A 44 10.33 18.53 -5.26
N ASN A 45 10.20 19.33 -4.20
CA ASN A 45 10.44 20.78 -4.27
C ASN A 45 11.89 21.09 -4.62
N ARG A 46 12.84 20.40 -3.98
CA ARG A 46 14.26 20.56 -4.23
C ARG A 46 14.63 20.25 -5.68
N LEU A 47 14.08 19.17 -6.22
CA LEU A 47 14.26 18.77 -7.61
C LEU A 47 13.77 19.84 -8.58
N TRP A 48 12.58 20.39 -8.31
CA TRP A 48 12.03 21.48 -9.11
C TRP A 48 12.91 22.73 -9.07
N GLU A 49 13.41 23.14 -7.90
CA GLU A 49 14.33 24.28 -7.75
C GLU A 49 15.64 24.09 -8.52
N LEU A 50 16.26 22.91 -8.38
CA LEU A 50 17.51 22.58 -9.07
C LEU A 50 17.31 22.66 -10.59
N ARG A 51 16.17 22.18 -11.10
CA ARG A 51 15.83 22.30 -12.51
C ARG A 51 15.69 23.76 -12.95
N GLN A 52 15.00 24.61 -12.18
CA GLN A 52 14.88 26.02 -12.56
C GLN A 52 16.25 26.71 -12.61
N ARG A 53 17.12 26.45 -11.63
CA ARG A 53 18.50 26.98 -11.64
C ARG A 53 19.29 26.47 -12.84
N GLN A 54 19.17 25.19 -13.16
CA GLN A 54 19.85 24.60 -14.31
C GLN A 54 19.45 25.29 -15.62
N ARG A 55 18.16 25.59 -15.80
CA ARG A 55 17.66 26.30 -16.99
C ARG A 55 18.24 27.70 -17.12
N LEU A 56 18.52 28.40 -16.02
CA LEU A 56 19.07 29.76 -16.03
C LEU A 56 20.54 29.79 -16.44
N VAL A 57 21.32 28.77 -16.07
CA VAL A 57 22.76 28.71 -16.38
C VAL A 57 23.06 27.95 -17.68
N MET A 58 22.07 27.26 -18.23
CA MET A 58 22.20 26.53 -19.50
C MET A 58 22.54 27.49 -20.63
N GLY A 59 23.65 27.23 -21.33
CA GLY A 59 24.14 28.09 -22.41
C GLY A 59 25.01 29.28 -21.95
N VAL A 60 25.11 29.52 -20.64
CA VAL A 60 26.00 30.54 -20.06
C VAL A 60 27.23 29.88 -19.43
N GLU A 61 27.02 28.85 -18.62
CA GLU A 61 28.10 28.16 -17.90
C GLU A 61 27.87 26.64 -17.87
N THR A 62 28.49 25.94 -18.82
CA THR A 62 28.29 24.50 -19.04
C THR A 62 28.65 23.66 -17.81
N THR A 63 29.73 23.99 -17.10
CA THR A 63 30.15 23.28 -15.89
C THR A 63 29.10 23.39 -14.77
N ALA A 64 28.58 24.59 -14.51
CA ALA A 64 27.52 24.81 -13.53
C ALA A 64 26.22 24.08 -13.93
N ALA A 65 25.85 24.12 -15.21
CA ALA A 65 24.68 23.40 -15.73
C ALA A 65 24.79 21.88 -15.53
N ASN A 66 25.97 21.30 -15.77
CA ASN A 66 26.24 19.88 -15.56
C ASN A 66 26.20 19.50 -14.08
N ASN A 67 26.81 20.31 -13.20
CA ASN A 67 26.76 20.08 -11.76
C ASN A 67 25.33 20.07 -11.21
N LEU A 68 24.49 20.99 -11.68
CA LEU A 68 23.06 21.04 -11.31
C LEU A 68 22.27 19.85 -11.85
N LEU A 69 22.59 19.35 -13.05
CA LEU A 69 21.98 18.14 -13.59
C LEU A 69 22.32 16.91 -12.72
N THR A 70 23.58 16.74 -12.36
CA THR A 70 24.03 15.66 -11.47
C THR A 70 23.33 15.72 -10.11
N ALA A 71 23.22 16.91 -9.51
CA ALA A 71 22.47 17.10 -8.28
C ALA A 71 20.97 16.77 -8.43
N SER A 72 20.37 17.14 -9.56
CA SER A 72 18.96 16.83 -9.86
C SER A 72 18.75 15.32 -10.00
N ASN A 73 19.65 14.62 -10.69
CA ASN A 73 19.62 13.16 -10.81
C ASN A 73 19.72 12.49 -9.44
N ALA A 74 20.61 12.96 -8.55
CA ALA A 74 20.74 12.38 -7.22
C ALA A 74 19.45 12.51 -6.39
N VAL A 75 18.79 13.66 -6.44
CA VAL A 75 17.49 13.88 -5.77
C VAL A 75 16.39 13.01 -6.38
N TYR A 76 16.33 12.95 -7.72
CA TYR A 76 15.37 12.10 -8.43
C TYR A 76 15.52 10.63 -8.03
N GLN A 77 16.75 10.12 -7.93
CA GLN A 77 17.01 8.73 -7.53
C GLN A 77 16.50 8.43 -6.11
N GLN A 78 16.62 9.37 -5.18
CA GLN A 78 16.08 9.20 -3.82
C GLN A 78 14.56 9.09 -3.82
N ILE A 79 13.88 9.92 -4.61
CA ILE A 79 12.41 9.85 -4.76
C ILE A 79 12.03 8.52 -5.40
N TYR A 80 12.70 8.16 -6.50
CA TYR A 80 12.44 6.92 -7.24
C TYR A 80 12.57 5.68 -6.34
N GLN A 81 13.68 5.54 -5.62
CA GLN A 81 13.93 4.41 -4.73
C GLN A 81 12.90 4.30 -3.59
N ALA A 82 12.48 5.43 -3.02
CA ALA A 82 11.46 5.43 -1.98
C ALA A 82 10.10 4.98 -2.51
N ILE A 83 9.70 5.43 -3.71
CA ILE A 83 8.46 4.99 -4.34
C ILE A 83 8.55 3.52 -4.77
N GLU A 84 9.68 3.07 -5.29
CA GLU A 84 9.92 1.66 -5.63
C GLU A 84 9.80 0.74 -4.42
N SER A 85 10.39 1.12 -3.28
CA SER A 85 10.24 0.37 -2.02
C SER A 85 8.79 0.30 -1.53
N LEU A 86 7.97 1.35 -1.74
CA LEU A 86 6.54 1.30 -1.46
C LEU A 86 5.82 0.32 -2.40
N LEU A 87 6.18 0.30 -3.69
CA LEU A 87 5.59 -0.64 -4.65
C LEU A 87 5.89 -2.10 -4.28
N GLU A 88 7.13 -2.41 -3.91
CA GLU A 88 7.53 -3.75 -3.46
C GLU A 88 6.74 -4.21 -2.23
N ALA A 89 6.58 -3.33 -1.23
CA ALA A 89 5.79 -3.62 -0.05
C ALA A 89 4.30 -3.87 -0.39
N LEU A 90 3.78 -3.18 -1.41
CA LEU A 90 2.41 -3.36 -1.86
C LEU A 90 2.21 -4.69 -2.60
N ASP A 91 3.19 -5.13 -3.39
CA ASP A 91 3.17 -6.45 -4.02
C ASP A 91 3.18 -7.58 -2.97
N GLU A 92 3.90 -7.40 -1.87
CA GLU A 92 3.86 -8.34 -0.74
C GLU A 92 2.48 -8.38 -0.06
N ILE A 93 1.85 -7.22 0.14
CA ILE A 93 0.47 -7.15 0.65
C ILE A 93 -0.49 -7.88 -0.29
N ALA A 94 -0.37 -7.66 -1.61
CA ALA A 94 -1.23 -8.28 -2.61
C ALA A 94 -1.18 -9.81 -2.54
N LYS A 95 0.04 -10.39 -2.43
CA LYS A 95 0.23 -11.85 -2.29
C LYS A 95 -0.46 -12.40 -1.04
N HIS A 96 -0.33 -11.72 0.10
CA HIS A 96 -0.97 -12.16 1.34
C HIS A 96 -2.50 -12.07 1.29
N ILE A 97 -3.04 -11.08 0.58
CA ILE A 97 -4.48 -10.95 0.35
C ILE A 97 -4.98 -12.06 -0.57
N GLU A 98 -4.24 -12.39 -1.63
CA GLU A 98 -4.55 -13.50 -2.54
C GLU A 98 -4.55 -14.83 -1.79
N ASP A 99 -3.56 -15.09 -0.94
CA ASP A 99 -3.55 -16.28 -0.07
C ASP A 99 -4.74 -16.31 0.89
N PHE A 100 -5.08 -15.18 1.52
CA PHE A 100 -6.24 -15.09 2.40
C PHE A 100 -7.55 -15.38 1.65
N GLU A 101 -7.72 -14.83 0.44
CA GLU A 101 -8.89 -15.06 -0.41
C GLU A 101 -8.98 -16.51 -0.85
N ARG A 102 -7.87 -17.10 -1.29
CA ARG A 102 -7.79 -18.52 -1.68
C ARG A 102 -8.23 -19.43 -0.54
N ILE A 103 -7.66 -19.28 0.65
CA ILE A 103 -8.02 -20.09 1.82
C ILE A 103 -9.49 -19.84 2.25
N SER A 104 -9.96 -18.60 2.13
CA SER A 104 -11.36 -18.26 2.40
C SER A 104 -12.33 -18.99 1.44
N ASN A 105 -11.97 -19.10 0.16
CA ASN A 105 -12.76 -19.78 -0.85
C ASN A 105 -12.74 -21.30 -0.66
N GLU A 106 -11.57 -21.89 -0.38
CA GLU A 106 -11.45 -23.31 -0.01
C GLU A 106 -12.38 -23.66 1.16
N LEU A 107 -12.38 -22.85 2.23
CA LEU A 107 -13.27 -23.05 3.37
C LEU A 107 -14.76 -22.96 2.98
N ARG A 108 -15.14 -22.02 2.11
CA ARG A 108 -16.54 -21.87 1.65
C ARG A 108 -17.00 -23.05 0.82
N GLU A 109 -16.11 -23.58 -0.03
CA GLU A 109 -16.38 -24.77 -0.84
C GLU A 109 -16.58 -26.00 0.05
N GLU A 110 -15.69 -26.21 1.03
CA GLU A 110 -15.80 -27.36 1.94
C GLU A 110 -16.96 -27.24 2.93
N ALA A 111 -17.32 -26.03 3.36
CA ALA A 111 -18.43 -25.79 4.28
C ALA A 111 -19.82 -25.99 3.66
N GLN A 112 -19.89 -26.26 2.35
CA GLN A 112 -21.10 -26.22 1.50
C GLN A 112 -21.69 -24.79 1.44
N GLN A 113 -22.11 -24.35 0.25
CA GLN A 113 -22.50 -22.97 -0.10
C GLN A 113 -23.55 -22.27 0.81
N ASN A 114 -24.14 -22.99 1.78
CA ASN A 114 -25.18 -22.50 2.69
C ASN A 114 -24.65 -22.03 4.06
N CYS A 115 -23.34 -22.10 4.33
CA CYS A 115 -22.78 -21.58 5.59
C CYS A 115 -22.34 -20.12 5.43
N GLU A 116 -23.17 -19.19 5.91
CA GLU A 116 -22.79 -17.77 5.93
C GLU A 116 -21.65 -17.54 6.93
N LEU A 117 -20.53 -17.03 6.44
CA LEU A 117 -19.39 -16.59 7.25
C LEU A 117 -19.26 -15.05 7.12
N PRO A 118 -20.11 -14.29 7.83
CA PRO A 118 -20.21 -12.84 7.66
C PRO A 118 -18.92 -12.11 8.05
N THR A 119 -18.27 -12.53 9.14
CA THR A 119 -16.98 -11.97 9.58
C THR A 119 -15.90 -12.18 8.53
N LEU A 120 -15.78 -13.40 7.99
CA LEU A 120 -14.82 -13.73 6.94
C LEU A 120 -15.04 -12.86 5.70
N SER A 121 -16.30 -12.73 5.26
CA SER A 121 -16.66 -11.92 4.08
C SER A 121 -16.39 -10.43 4.31
N HIS A 122 -16.61 -9.94 5.53
CA HIS A 122 -16.27 -8.56 5.91
C HIS A 122 -14.75 -8.32 5.85
N CYS A 123 -13.94 -9.25 6.39
CA CYS A 123 -12.48 -9.17 6.34
C CYS A 123 -11.99 -9.19 4.88
N THR A 124 -12.45 -10.13 4.06
CA THR A 124 -12.09 -10.20 2.64
C THR A 124 -12.44 -8.91 1.90
N GLY A 125 -13.66 -8.39 2.10
CA GLY A 125 -14.10 -7.15 1.46
C GLY A 125 -13.24 -5.95 1.86
N TRP A 126 -12.91 -5.83 3.15
CA TRP A 126 -12.03 -4.77 3.64
C TRP A 126 -10.60 -4.88 3.07
N LEU A 127 -10.03 -6.09 3.01
CA LEU A 127 -8.69 -6.32 2.46
C LEU A 127 -8.63 -5.95 0.98
N LEU A 128 -9.59 -6.42 0.17
CA LEU A 128 -9.66 -6.12 -1.26
C LEU A 128 -9.85 -4.61 -1.52
N GLN A 129 -10.73 -3.96 -0.77
CA GLN A 129 -10.93 -2.52 -0.87
C GLN A 129 -9.66 -1.76 -0.50
N THR A 130 -8.98 -2.15 0.59
CA THR A 130 -7.72 -1.55 1.03
C THR A 130 -6.66 -1.68 -0.04
N LEU A 131 -6.47 -2.89 -0.60
CA LEU A 131 -5.52 -3.14 -1.68
C LEU A 131 -5.81 -2.26 -2.89
N SER A 132 -7.07 -2.19 -3.32
CA SER A 132 -7.48 -1.37 -4.47
C SER A 132 -7.14 0.11 -4.29
N VAL A 133 -7.39 0.66 -3.10
CA VAL A 133 -7.05 2.05 -2.75
C VAL A 133 -5.54 2.26 -2.80
N LEU A 134 -4.77 1.38 -2.16
CA LEU A 134 -3.31 1.50 -2.08
C LEU A 134 -2.67 1.34 -3.47
N GLN A 135 -3.13 0.40 -4.29
CA GLN A 135 -2.69 0.22 -5.68
C GLN A 135 -3.01 1.41 -6.56
N THR A 136 -4.19 2.01 -6.38
CA THR A 136 -4.56 3.23 -7.11
C THR A 136 -3.61 4.37 -6.76
N GLN A 137 -3.36 4.60 -5.47
CA GLN A 137 -2.42 5.62 -5.01
C GLN A 137 -1.01 5.37 -5.55
N ALA A 138 -0.52 4.14 -5.40
CA ALA A 138 0.78 3.70 -5.86
C ALA A 138 0.99 3.94 -7.36
N LYS A 139 -0.03 3.65 -8.17
CA LYS A 139 0.00 3.90 -9.62
C LYS A 139 0.15 5.37 -9.95
N TYR A 140 -0.55 6.27 -9.24
CA TYR A 140 -0.37 7.71 -9.42
C TYR A 140 1.03 8.16 -9.00
N LEU A 141 1.55 7.65 -7.88
CA LEU A 141 2.91 7.93 -7.43
C LEU A 141 3.96 7.48 -8.44
N GLU A 142 3.82 6.30 -9.02
CA GLU A 142 4.71 5.77 -10.07
C GLU A 142 4.70 6.67 -11.31
N LEU A 143 3.50 7.03 -11.80
CA LEU A 143 3.32 7.88 -12.99
C LEU A 143 3.93 9.27 -12.80
N HIS A 144 3.68 9.91 -11.66
CA HIS A 144 4.21 11.25 -11.41
C HIS A 144 5.69 11.22 -11.08
N THR A 145 6.21 10.15 -10.46
CA THR A 145 7.65 9.96 -10.28
C THR A 145 8.36 9.89 -11.62
N ARG A 146 7.87 9.11 -12.59
CA ARG A 146 8.44 9.09 -13.95
C ARG A 146 8.41 10.47 -14.60
N SER A 147 7.35 11.24 -14.34
CA SER A 147 7.18 12.60 -14.86
C SER A 147 8.09 13.64 -14.19
N LEU A 148 8.71 13.32 -13.05
CA LEU A 148 9.69 14.16 -12.35
C LEU A 148 11.09 14.07 -12.96
N HIS A 149 11.27 13.38 -14.09
CA HIS A 149 12.57 13.22 -14.72
C HIS A 149 13.29 14.59 -14.86
N PRO A 150 14.56 14.72 -14.40
CA PRO A 150 15.25 16.00 -14.29
C PRO A 150 15.28 16.84 -15.57
N ALA A 151 15.24 16.21 -16.74
CA ALA A 151 15.22 16.92 -18.02
C ALA A 151 13.88 17.64 -18.32
N ALA A 152 12.75 17.20 -17.76
CA ALA A 152 11.41 17.59 -18.22
C ALA A 152 10.43 18.03 -17.11
N ILE A 153 10.89 18.15 -15.86
CA ILE A 153 10.01 18.46 -14.73
C ILE A 153 9.30 19.83 -14.85
N GLU A 154 7.98 19.81 -14.73
CA GLU A 154 7.10 20.98 -14.63
C GLU A 154 6.67 21.26 -13.17
N SER A 155 6.24 22.49 -12.88
CA SER A 155 5.74 22.87 -11.54
C SER A 155 4.48 22.08 -11.14
N THR A 156 3.64 21.77 -12.12
CA THR A 156 2.41 20.98 -11.99
C THR A 156 2.71 19.56 -11.50
N THR A 157 3.76 18.93 -12.02
CA THR A 157 4.16 17.57 -11.65
C THR A 157 4.56 17.44 -10.19
N ALA A 158 5.37 18.39 -9.67
CA ALA A 158 5.78 18.37 -8.26
C ALA A 158 4.57 18.54 -7.33
N LYS A 159 3.64 19.43 -7.66
CA LYS A 159 2.39 19.62 -6.89
C LYS A 159 1.49 18.39 -6.94
N GLN A 160 1.44 17.70 -8.07
CA GLN A 160 0.61 16.52 -8.21
C GLN A 160 1.17 15.35 -7.40
N LEU A 161 2.49 15.11 -7.44
CA LEU A 161 3.13 14.12 -6.56
C LEU A 161 2.81 14.39 -5.08
N GLN A 162 2.86 15.66 -4.64
CA GLN A 162 2.56 16.03 -3.25
C GLN A 162 1.13 15.68 -2.84
N LYS A 163 0.16 15.82 -3.77
CA LYS A 163 -1.23 15.41 -3.53
C LYS A 163 -1.33 13.90 -3.42
N ASP A 164 -0.66 13.16 -4.31
CA ASP A 164 -0.78 11.71 -4.37
C ASP A 164 -0.05 11.01 -3.21
N LEU A 165 0.94 11.65 -2.60
CA LEU A 165 1.57 11.17 -1.36
C LEU A 165 0.59 11.16 -0.17
N GLN A 166 -0.48 11.95 -0.23
CA GLN A 166 -1.49 12.00 0.81
C GLN A 166 -2.66 11.07 0.45
N LEU A 167 -2.95 10.12 1.32
CA LEU A 167 -4.19 9.37 1.24
C LEU A 167 -5.37 10.33 1.47
N VAL A 168 -6.45 10.13 0.71
CA VAL A 168 -7.71 10.81 1.00
C VAL A 168 -8.16 10.41 2.41
N LYS A 169 -8.52 11.40 3.24
CA LYS A 169 -8.84 11.21 4.67
C LYS A 169 -9.84 10.08 4.94
N GLU A 170 -10.85 9.94 4.08
CA GLU A 170 -11.86 8.88 4.20
C GLU A 170 -11.23 7.49 4.06
N TYR A 171 -10.36 7.30 3.07
CA TYR A 171 -9.66 6.03 2.89
C TYR A 171 -8.68 5.75 4.03
N GLU A 172 -7.93 6.77 4.46
CA GLU A 172 -7.04 6.64 5.61
C GLU A 172 -7.79 6.19 6.87
N LEU A 173 -8.95 6.80 7.16
CA LEU A 173 -9.77 6.45 8.30
C LEU A 173 -10.34 5.03 8.17
N ASN A 174 -10.81 4.65 7.00
CA ASN A 174 -11.32 3.30 6.74
C ASN A 174 -10.23 2.24 6.92
N ILE A 175 -9.00 2.50 6.44
CA ILE A 175 -7.86 1.60 6.62
C ILE A 175 -7.51 1.48 8.11
N CYS A 176 -7.36 2.60 8.82
CA CYS A 176 -7.04 2.58 10.26
C CYS A 176 -8.12 1.87 11.09
N MET A 177 -9.40 2.11 10.78
CA MET A 177 -10.51 1.43 11.46
C MET A 177 -10.49 -0.07 11.16
N GLY A 178 -10.25 -0.47 9.91
CA GLY A 178 -10.16 -1.88 9.53
C GLY A 178 -9.00 -2.60 10.21
N ILE A 179 -7.84 -1.96 10.31
CA ILE A 179 -6.70 -2.48 11.09
C ILE A 179 -7.11 -2.74 12.53
N ALA A 180 -7.71 -1.74 13.19
CA ALA A 180 -8.14 -1.87 14.59
C ALA A 180 -9.22 -2.96 14.79
N LYS A 181 -10.11 -3.13 13.80
CA LYS A 181 -11.11 -4.21 13.80
C LYS A 181 -10.45 -5.58 13.63
N ALA A 182 -9.55 -5.72 12.66
CA ALA A 182 -8.84 -6.97 12.40
C ALA A 182 -8.05 -7.42 13.63
N GLU A 183 -7.35 -6.51 14.32
CA GLU A 183 -6.65 -6.81 15.58
C GLU A 183 -7.57 -7.33 16.69
N ARG A 184 -8.76 -6.72 16.83
CA ARG A 184 -9.75 -7.17 17.82
C ARG A 184 -10.39 -8.50 17.43
N GLN A 185 -10.58 -8.74 16.14
CA GLN A 185 -11.26 -9.91 15.58
C GLN A 185 -10.36 -11.13 15.38
N GLN A 186 -9.05 -11.02 15.66
CA GLN A 186 -8.10 -12.15 15.58
C GLN A 186 -8.59 -13.40 16.31
N LEU A 187 -9.44 -13.26 17.34
CA LEU A 187 -9.97 -14.38 18.12
C LEU A 187 -11.17 -15.08 17.45
N ASP A 188 -11.99 -14.36 16.66
CA ASP A 188 -13.35 -14.76 16.23
C ASP A 188 -13.61 -14.61 14.72
N ILE A 189 -12.60 -14.82 13.86
CA ILE A 189 -12.77 -14.79 12.39
C ILE A 189 -13.83 -15.80 11.92
N LEU A 190 -13.93 -16.94 12.62
CA LEU A 190 -14.92 -17.98 12.38
C LEU A 190 -15.70 -18.25 13.68
N PRO A 191 -17.03 -18.51 13.60
CA PRO A 191 -17.85 -18.79 14.78
C PRO A 191 -17.36 -20.05 15.55
N PRO A 192 -17.66 -20.20 16.84
CA PRO A 192 -17.40 -21.47 17.52
C PRO A 192 -18.23 -22.59 16.88
N LEU A 193 -17.65 -23.79 16.74
CA LEU A 193 -18.41 -24.98 16.37
C LEU A 193 -19.55 -25.17 17.38
N ALA A 194 -20.80 -25.14 16.92
CA ALA A 194 -21.92 -25.52 17.76
C ALA A 194 -21.75 -27.00 18.13
N ILE A 195 -21.37 -27.26 19.39
CA ILE A 195 -21.35 -28.60 19.94
C ILE A 195 -22.81 -29.01 20.12
N THR A 196 -23.39 -29.67 19.11
CA THR A 196 -24.60 -30.47 19.34
C THR A 196 -24.18 -31.65 20.21
N ILE A 197 -24.51 -31.55 21.51
CA ILE A 197 -24.49 -32.65 22.48
C ILE A 197 -25.69 -33.54 22.23
#